data_AF-A0A353DMA8-F1
#
_entry.id   AF-A0A353DMA8-F1
#
_cell.length_a   1.000
_cell.length_b   1.000
_cell.length_c   1.000
_cell.angle_alpha   90.00
_cell.angle_beta   90.00
_cell.angle_gamma   90.00
#
_symmetry.space_group_name_H-M   'P 1'
#
loop_
_entity.id
_entity.type
_entity.pdbx_description
1 polymer ?
#
loop_
_entity_poly.entity_id
_entity_poly.type
_entity_poly.pdbx_seq_one_letter_code
_entity_poly.pdbx_strand_id
1 'polypeptide(L)'
;VSDPETGVAYRDTEQGKKVVTDNFGTDSDGEPNYYGYDLAEARKLIDEAVAEEAASTKEGHYEEGQTVHLVWESYNSGWDDMVNWVINAYKELVKGTKLEGKLDIEVKITGSDYADHIRNGTCDFGISTWGGAQFDPFGILECYTISSKMYETYNIYQDYLEINLKTGEWSDKKGGLAKSNDVVGMTLGGDGSGTQEGNWTYELTTGEYSSALCDATTRLNILSACESYIVGTYNFISWGARQSVSLDSYRVSEGTDEYVQIVGFGGIRKLKLTKTDADWSNWVKANLGKDGFIDYNK
;
A
#
# COMPACT_ATOMS: atom_id res chain seq x y z
N VAL A 1 13.49 -3.05 5.69
CA VAL A 1 14.75 -3.78 5.45
C VAL A 1 14.41 -5.23 5.72
N SER A 2 14.52 -6.10 4.71
CA SER A 2 14.16 -7.51 4.86
C SER A 2 15.21 -8.32 5.63
N ASP A 3 16.47 -7.90 5.52
CA ASP A 3 17.60 -8.49 6.24
C ASP A 3 18.48 -7.37 6.82
N PRO A 4 18.53 -7.21 8.15
CA PRO A 4 19.29 -6.13 8.78
C PRO A 4 20.80 -6.28 8.61
N GLU A 5 21.31 -7.49 8.35
CA GLU A 5 22.75 -7.73 8.17
C GLU A 5 23.23 -7.23 6.80
N THR A 6 22.38 -7.32 5.77
CA THR A 6 22.71 -6.91 4.40
C THR A 6 22.11 -5.56 4.01
N GLY A 7 21.10 -5.08 4.74
CA GLY A 7 20.40 -3.83 4.45
C GLY A 7 19.47 -3.93 3.23
N VAL A 8 19.27 -5.11 2.65
CA VAL A 8 18.47 -5.31 1.44
C VAL A 8 17.01 -4.92 1.70
N ALA A 9 16.40 -4.25 0.73
CA ALA A 9 14.97 -3.94 0.76
C ALA A 9 14.16 -5.15 0.30
N TYR A 10 12.99 -5.36 0.90
CA TYR A 10 12.14 -6.52 0.59
C TYR A 10 11.75 -6.59 -0.89
N ARG A 11 11.43 -5.45 -1.51
CA ARG A 11 11.07 -5.40 -2.94
C ARG A 11 12.22 -5.71 -3.89
N ASP A 12 13.46 -5.72 -3.41
CA ASP A 12 14.63 -6.09 -4.21
C ASP A 12 14.91 -7.60 -4.17
N THR A 13 14.23 -8.35 -3.30
CA THR A 13 14.38 -9.82 -3.21
C THR A 13 13.52 -10.54 -4.25
N GLU A 14 13.90 -11.76 -4.59
CA GLU A 14 13.12 -12.61 -5.51
C GLU A 14 11.69 -12.85 -4.99
N GLN A 15 11.51 -13.03 -3.69
CA GLN A 15 10.19 -13.17 -3.06
C GLN A 15 9.33 -11.91 -3.22
N GLY A 16 9.89 -10.73 -2.97
CA GLY A 16 9.16 -9.47 -3.10
C GLY A 16 8.75 -9.16 -4.53
N LYS A 17 9.59 -9.51 -5.52
CA LYS A 17 9.27 -9.43 -6.96
C LYS A 17 8.21 -10.46 -7.36
N LYS A 18 8.31 -11.68 -6.84
CA LYS A 18 7.37 -12.77 -7.12
C LYS A 18 5.93 -12.38 -6.78
N VAL A 19 5.71 -11.68 -5.67
CA VAL A 19 4.37 -11.18 -5.29
C VAL A 19 3.77 -10.31 -6.39
N VAL A 20 4.57 -9.41 -6.98
CA VAL A 20 4.13 -8.53 -8.07
C VAL A 20 3.82 -9.33 -9.32
N THR A 21 4.71 -10.25 -9.72
CA THR A 21 4.47 -11.07 -10.92
C THR A 21 3.29 -12.02 -10.78
N ASP A 22 3.08 -12.59 -9.59
CA ASP A 22 1.97 -13.50 -9.32
C ASP A 22 0.61 -12.79 -9.39
N ASN A 23 0.54 -11.53 -8.95
CA ASN A 23 -0.73 -10.78 -8.85
C ASN A 23 -0.99 -9.89 -10.06
N PHE A 24 0.04 -9.32 -10.67
CA PHE A 24 -0.07 -8.29 -11.70
C PHE A 24 0.63 -8.66 -13.01
N GLY A 25 1.31 -9.80 -13.06
CA GLY A 25 2.07 -10.25 -14.22
C GLY A 25 3.35 -9.44 -14.45
N THR A 26 3.81 -9.47 -15.69
CA THR A 26 4.99 -8.74 -16.16
C THR A 26 4.59 -7.63 -17.11
N ASP A 27 5.39 -6.58 -17.18
CA ASP A 27 5.27 -5.54 -18.20
C ASP A 27 5.76 -6.02 -19.58
N SER A 28 5.79 -5.10 -20.56
CA SER A 28 6.22 -5.41 -21.94
C SER A 28 7.68 -5.83 -22.07
N ASP A 29 8.52 -5.50 -21.09
CA ASP A 29 9.94 -5.85 -21.07
C ASP A 29 10.19 -7.16 -20.31
N GLY A 30 9.15 -7.76 -19.73
CA GLY A 30 9.22 -9.00 -18.95
C GLY A 30 9.59 -8.78 -17.49
N GLU A 31 9.64 -7.53 -17.02
CA GLU A 31 9.89 -7.17 -15.63
C GLU A 31 8.58 -7.16 -14.83
N PRO A 32 8.61 -7.26 -13.48
CA PRO A 32 7.40 -7.24 -12.68
C PRO A 32 6.54 -5.98 -12.92
N ASN A 33 5.24 -6.15 -13.18
CA ASN A 33 4.32 -5.04 -13.41
C ASN A 33 3.93 -4.37 -12.08
N TYR A 34 4.82 -3.52 -11.55
CA TYR A 34 4.63 -2.84 -10.26
C TYR A 34 3.40 -1.93 -10.18
N TYR A 35 2.83 -1.53 -11.33
CA TYR A 35 1.65 -0.67 -11.38
C TYR A 35 0.35 -1.45 -11.58
N GLY A 36 0.44 -2.72 -12.00
CA GLY A 36 -0.73 -3.54 -12.35
C GLY A 36 -1.66 -2.90 -13.39
N TYR A 37 -1.16 -1.94 -14.17
CA TYR A 37 -2.00 -1.09 -15.00
C TYR A 37 -2.31 -1.76 -16.34
N ASP A 38 -3.54 -2.24 -16.50
CA ASP A 38 -4.07 -2.75 -17.76
C ASP A 38 -5.48 -2.20 -18.04
N LEU A 39 -5.52 -1.07 -18.74
CA LEU A 39 -6.77 -0.38 -19.08
C LEU A 39 -7.65 -1.20 -20.03
N ALA A 40 -7.05 -2.01 -20.91
CA ALA A 40 -7.80 -2.76 -21.91
C ALA A 40 -8.53 -3.94 -21.24
N GLU A 41 -7.82 -4.69 -20.40
CA GLU A 41 -8.43 -5.80 -19.65
C GLU A 41 -9.43 -5.28 -18.61
N ALA A 42 -9.13 -4.18 -17.90
CA ALA A 42 -10.06 -3.60 -16.94
C ALA A 42 -11.39 -3.18 -17.59
N ARG A 43 -11.37 -2.61 -18.79
CA ARG A 43 -12.59 -2.25 -19.54
C ARG A 43 -13.41 -3.48 -19.94
N LYS A 44 -12.74 -4.54 -20.39
CA LYS A 44 -13.39 -5.82 -20.71
C LYS A 44 -14.07 -6.40 -19.46
N LEU A 45 -13.37 -6.43 -18.32
CA LEU A 45 -13.91 -6.93 -17.06
C LEU A 45 -15.10 -6.11 -16.56
N ILE A 46 -15.13 -4.80 -16.78
CA ILE A 46 -16.30 -3.96 -16.49
C ILE A 46 -17.51 -4.42 -17.31
N ASP A 47 -17.34 -4.64 -18.61
CA ASP A 47 -18.46 -5.05 -19.48
C ASP A 47 -18.97 -6.47 -19.16
N GLU A 48 -18.07 -7.35 -18.71
CA GLU A 48 -18.40 -8.68 -18.18
C GLU A 48 -19.19 -8.55 -16.88
N ALA A 49 -18.71 -7.77 -15.91
CA ALA A 49 -19.41 -7.53 -14.63
C ALA A 49 -20.80 -6.92 -14.83
N VAL A 50 -20.95 -5.95 -15.76
CA VAL A 50 -22.26 -5.38 -16.11
C VAL A 50 -23.19 -6.44 -16.69
N ALA A 51 -22.68 -7.36 -17.52
CA ALA A 51 -23.48 -8.44 -18.09
C ALA A 51 -23.91 -9.46 -17.03
N GLU A 52 -23.01 -9.79 -16.09
CA GLU A 52 -23.32 -10.69 -14.98
C GLU A 52 -24.38 -10.09 -14.04
N GLU A 53 -24.23 -8.82 -13.65
CA GLU A 53 -25.19 -8.16 -12.78
C GLU A 53 -26.56 -7.98 -13.45
N ALA A 54 -26.60 -7.61 -14.73
CA ALA A 54 -27.86 -7.51 -15.47
C ALA A 54 -28.59 -8.87 -15.63
N ALA A 55 -27.86 -9.98 -15.53
CA ALA A 55 -28.43 -11.34 -15.53
C ALA A 55 -28.73 -11.87 -14.12
N SER A 56 -28.34 -11.14 -13.08
CA SER A 56 -28.53 -11.53 -11.70
C SER A 56 -30.01 -11.50 -11.31
N THR A 57 -30.39 -12.39 -10.40
CA THR A 57 -31.73 -12.42 -9.80
C THR A 57 -31.70 -12.00 -8.33
N LYS A 58 -30.55 -11.53 -7.84
CA LYS A 58 -30.39 -11.05 -6.47
C LYS A 58 -31.16 -9.73 -6.30
N GLU A 59 -31.73 -9.53 -5.13
CA GLU A 59 -32.34 -8.25 -4.78
C GLU A 59 -31.26 -7.15 -4.80
N GLY A 60 -31.59 -6.00 -5.41
CA GLY A 60 -30.66 -4.86 -5.51
C GLY A 60 -29.53 -5.02 -6.53
N HIS A 61 -29.62 -5.99 -7.46
CA HIS A 61 -28.69 -6.08 -8.59
C HIS A 61 -28.78 -4.85 -9.49
N TYR A 62 -27.72 -4.60 -10.26
CA TYR A 62 -27.70 -3.51 -11.22
C TYR A 62 -28.66 -3.76 -12.39
N GLU A 63 -29.50 -2.76 -12.70
CA GLU A 63 -30.34 -2.78 -13.90
C GLU A 63 -29.62 -2.13 -15.08
N GLU A 64 -29.72 -2.74 -16.27
CA GLU A 64 -29.04 -2.23 -17.46
C GLU A 64 -29.44 -0.77 -17.77
N GLY A 65 -28.44 0.12 -17.77
CA GLY A 65 -28.65 1.55 -18.03
C GLY A 65 -28.75 2.40 -16.77
N GLN A 66 -28.84 1.79 -15.59
CA GLN A 66 -28.81 2.50 -14.32
C GLN A 66 -27.48 3.25 -14.14
N THR A 67 -27.53 4.38 -13.43
CA THR A 67 -26.32 5.06 -12.95
C THR A 67 -25.78 4.33 -11.73
N VAL A 68 -24.52 3.93 -11.77
CA VAL A 68 -23.77 3.46 -10.62
C VAL A 68 -23.29 4.70 -9.87
N HIS A 69 -23.86 4.93 -8.68
CA HIS A 69 -23.46 6.02 -7.80
C HIS A 69 -22.68 5.45 -6.62
N LEU A 70 -21.50 6.00 -6.38
CA LEU A 70 -20.59 5.60 -5.31
C LEU A 70 -20.21 6.83 -4.48
N VAL A 71 -20.02 6.64 -3.18
CA VAL A 71 -19.61 7.70 -2.26
C VAL A 71 -18.17 7.48 -1.79
N TRP A 72 -17.32 8.44 -2.12
CA TRP A 72 -16.00 8.61 -1.57
C TRP A 72 -16.06 9.36 -0.25
N GLU A 73 -15.81 8.69 0.86
CA GLU A 73 -15.76 9.36 2.15
C GLU A 73 -14.35 9.87 2.46
N SER A 74 -14.26 10.98 3.19
CA SER A 74 -13.00 11.55 3.66
C SER A 74 -13.16 12.13 5.06
N TYR A 75 -12.11 11.99 5.87
CA TYR A 75 -12.11 12.52 7.24
C TYR A 75 -12.23 14.05 7.26
N ASN A 76 -11.50 14.74 6.39
CA ASN A 76 -11.43 16.20 6.33
C ASN A 76 -11.15 16.69 4.91
N SER A 77 -11.40 17.99 4.65
CA SER A 77 -11.03 18.66 3.40
C SER A 77 -9.52 18.77 3.21
N GLY A 78 -9.06 19.02 1.98
CA GLY A 78 -7.64 19.22 1.66
C GLY A 78 -6.96 18.03 0.99
N TRP A 79 -7.72 16.97 0.70
CA TRP A 79 -7.30 15.82 -0.10
C TRP A 79 -7.88 15.87 -1.52
N ASP A 80 -8.53 16.97 -1.88
CA ASP A 80 -9.38 17.09 -3.07
C ASP A 80 -8.62 16.79 -4.36
N ASP A 81 -7.38 17.28 -4.50
CA ASP A 81 -6.58 17.02 -5.71
C ASP A 81 -6.30 15.52 -5.90
N MET A 82 -5.93 14.83 -4.82
CA MET A 82 -5.66 13.40 -4.86
C MET A 82 -6.93 12.60 -5.12
N VAL A 83 -8.01 12.90 -4.40
CA VAL A 83 -9.30 12.22 -4.57
C VAL A 83 -9.84 12.43 -5.98
N ASN A 84 -9.80 13.66 -6.49
CA ASN A 84 -10.26 13.97 -7.84
C ASN A 84 -9.41 13.31 -8.92
N TRP A 85 -8.09 13.17 -8.72
CA TRP A 85 -7.25 12.43 -9.66
C TRP A 85 -7.75 11.00 -9.87
N VAL A 86 -8.16 10.34 -8.79
CA VAL A 86 -8.59 8.95 -8.80
C VAL A 86 -9.99 8.83 -9.37
N ILE A 87 -10.91 9.71 -8.95
CA ILE A 87 -12.25 9.79 -9.53
C ILE A 87 -12.13 9.99 -11.05
N ASN A 88 -11.22 10.84 -11.52
CA ASN A 88 -10.96 11.01 -12.94
C ASN A 88 -10.38 9.75 -13.58
N ALA A 89 -9.49 9.00 -12.90
CA ALA A 89 -9.01 7.72 -13.40
C ALA A 89 -10.15 6.71 -13.60
N TYR A 90 -11.10 6.60 -12.65
CA TYR A 90 -12.30 5.77 -12.81
C TYR A 90 -13.22 6.26 -13.95
N LYS A 91 -13.38 7.57 -14.11
CA LYS A 91 -14.16 8.15 -15.21
C LYS A 91 -13.52 7.88 -16.58
N GLU A 92 -12.19 7.91 -16.67
CA GLU A 92 -11.47 7.52 -17.89
C GLU A 92 -11.53 6.01 -18.15
N LEU A 93 -11.49 5.21 -17.09
CA LEU A 93 -11.62 3.76 -17.17
C LEU A 93 -12.93 3.36 -17.85
N VAL A 94 -14.06 3.93 -17.45
CA VAL A 94 -15.38 3.55 -18.00
C VAL A 94 -15.65 4.06 -19.43
N LYS A 95 -14.80 4.90 -20.02
CA LYS A 95 -14.98 5.33 -21.42
C LYS A 95 -14.86 4.14 -22.38
N GLY A 96 -15.78 4.03 -23.32
CA GLY A 96 -15.88 2.92 -24.26
C GLY A 96 -16.46 1.64 -23.65
N THR A 97 -16.94 1.67 -22.41
CA THR A 97 -17.62 0.56 -21.74
C THR A 97 -19.13 0.80 -21.64
N LYS A 98 -19.90 -0.20 -21.21
CA LYS A 98 -21.34 -0.07 -20.92
C LYS A 98 -21.68 0.90 -19.79
N LEU A 99 -20.69 1.27 -18.96
CA LEU A 99 -20.81 2.27 -17.90
C LEU A 99 -20.38 3.68 -18.33
N GLU A 100 -20.01 3.91 -19.59
CA GLU A 100 -19.69 5.25 -20.06
C GLU A 100 -20.86 6.22 -19.82
N GLY A 101 -20.57 7.32 -19.11
CA GLY A 101 -21.58 8.31 -18.71
C GLY A 101 -22.56 7.85 -17.62
N LYS A 102 -22.34 6.68 -17.02
CA LYS A 102 -23.20 6.08 -15.97
C LYS A 102 -22.49 5.87 -14.63
N LEU A 103 -21.23 6.28 -14.51
CA LEU A 103 -20.51 6.25 -13.24
C LEU A 103 -20.52 7.64 -12.62
N ASP A 104 -21.08 7.72 -11.41
CA ASP A 104 -21.04 8.92 -10.56
C ASP A 104 -20.30 8.59 -9.26
N ILE A 105 -19.35 9.45 -8.88
CA ILE A 105 -18.61 9.31 -7.63
C ILE A 105 -18.67 10.66 -6.90
N GLU A 106 -19.38 10.68 -5.78
CA GLU A 106 -19.52 11.84 -4.90
C GLU A 106 -18.42 11.84 -3.83
N VAL A 107 -17.91 13.01 -3.45
CA VAL A 107 -17.00 13.16 -2.30
C VAL A 107 -17.76 13.70 -1.10
N LYS A 108 -17.71 12.99 0.02
CA LYS A 108 -18.38 13.35 1.28
C LYS A 108 -17.36 13.48 2.41
N ILE A 109 -17.43 14.59 3.14
CA ILE A 109 -16.63 14.78 4.37
C ILE A 109 -17.40 14.22 5.58
N THR A 110 -16.90 13.15 6.17
CA THR A 110 -17.58 12.39 7.24
C THR A 110 -17.09 12.80 8.64
N GLY A 111 -15.89 13.37 8.77
CA GLY A 111 -15.37 13.76 10.09
C GLY A 111 -15.06 12.56 10.98
N SER A 112 -15.40 12.64 12.27
CA SER A 112 -15.03 11.64 13.28
C SER A 112 -15.51 10.21 12.97
N ASP A 113 -16.63 10.07 12.27
CA ASP A 113 -17.29 8.78 12.06
C ASP A 113 -16.68 8.01 10.88
N TYR A 114 -15.77 8.64 10.13
CA TYR A 114 -15.11 8.08 8.94
C TYR A 114 -14.45 6.72 9.19
N ALA A 115 -13.71 6.60 10.29
CA ALA A 115 -13.00 5.36 10.63
C ALA A 115 -13.98 4.21 10.92
N ASP A 116 -15.13 4.51 11.52
CA ASP A 116 -16.15 3.51 11.83
C ASP A 116 -16.90 3.09 10.57
N HIS A 117 -17.14 4.02 9.62
CA HIS A 117 -17.74 3.67 8.34
C HIS A 117 -16.88 2.71 7.52
N ILE A 118 -15.56 2.92 7.48
CA ILE A 118 -14.65 2.00 6.79
C ILE A 118 -14.65 0.63 7.46
N ARG A 119 -14.52 0.56 8.80
CA ARG A 119 -14.51 -0.71 9.55
C ARG A 119 -15.82 -1.48 9.47
N ASN A 120 -16.94 -0.78 9.37
CA ASN A 120 -18.26 -1.39 9.29
C ASN A 120 -18.73 -1.65 7.85
N GLY A 121 -17.96 -1.18 6.84
CA GLY A 121 -18.27 -1.43 5.43
C GLY A 121 -19.48 -0.65 4.94
N THR A 122 -19.72 0.52 5.54
CA THR A 122 -20.82 1.41 5.18
C THR A 122 -20.34 2.56 4.28
N CYS A 123 -19.18 2.38 3.65
CA CYS A 123 -18.51 3.35 2.80
C CYS A 123 -18.09 2.63 1.50
N ASP A 124 -18.34 3.24 0.35
CA ASP A 124 -17.96 2.65 -0.94
C ASP A 124 -16.46 2.81 -1.21
N PHE A 125 -15.93 4.02 -0.99
CA PHE A 125 -14.49 4.29 -1.06
C PHE A 125 -13.98 5.04 0.16
N GLY A 126 -12.90 4.52 0.76
CA GLY A 126 -12.13 5.19 1.79
C GLY A 126 -10.64 5.11 1.51
N ILE A 127 -9.89 6.03 2.08
CA ILE A 127 -8.42 6.02 2.12
C ILE A 127 -7.95 5.62 3.51
N SER A 128 -7.14 4.58 3.57
CA SER A 128 -6.25 4.29 4.68
C SER A 128 -4.81 4.58 4.27
N THR A 129 -3.98 4.95 5.23
CA THR A 129 -2.54 5.12 4.99
C THR A 129 -1.76 4.32 6.02
N TRP A 130 -0.85 3.48 5.55
CA TRP A 130 0.02 2.66 6.40
C TRP A 130 1.45 3.20 6.39
N GLY A 131 2.11 3.13 7.54
CA GLY A 131 3.49 3.57 7.72
C GLY A 131 4.35 2.48 8.36
N GLY A 132 5.67 2.62 8.29
CA GLY A 132 6.62 1.74 8.99
C GLY A 132 7.16 0.55 8.19
N ALA A 133 6.50 0.17 7.09
CA ALA A 133 6.86 -1.00 6.28
C ALA A 133 8.28 -0.93 5.66
N GLN A 134 8.81 0.27 5.42
CA GLN A 134 10.13 0.44 4.81
C GLN A 134 11.24 -0.23 5.63
N PHE A 135 11.12 -0.21 6.96
CA PHE A 135 12.13 -0.78 7.85
C PHE A 135 11.72 -2.14 8.38
N ASP A 136 10.43 -2.40 8.49
CA ASP A 136 9.87 -3.69 8.88
C ASP A 136 8.83 -4.16 7.85
N PRO A 137 9.24 -4.94 6.83
CA PRO A 137 8.31 -5.43 5.82
C PRO A 137 7.34 -6.49 6.37
N PHE A 138 7.57 -7.05 7.56
CA PHE A 138 6.66 -8.00 8.19
C PHE A 138 5.50 -7.27 8.88
N GLY A 139 5.78 -6.09 9.46
CA GLY A 139 4.78 -5.27 10.16
C GLY A 139 3.64 -4.77 9.26
N ILE A 140 3.80 -4.72 7.93
CA ILE A 140 2.72 -4.31 7.03
C ILE A 140 1.57 -5.32 7.00
N LEU A 141 1.87 -6.62 7.16
CA LEU A 141 0.85 -7.66 7.21
C LEU A 141 -0.10 -7.46 8.39
N GLU A 142 0.40 -6.93 9.51
CA GLU A 142 -0.41 -6.65 10.70
C GLU A 142 -1.55 -5.68 10.42
N CYS A 143 -1.35 -4.73 9.49
CA CYS A 143 -2.35 -3.76 9.10
C CYS A 143 -3.58 -4.41 8.47
N TYR A 144 -3.39 -5.58 7.86
CA TYR A 144 -4.46 -6.31 7.16
C TYR A 144 -4.92 -7.55 7.91
N THR A 145 -4.17 -8.05 8.89
CA THR A 145 -4.43 -9.34 9.54
C THR A 145 -4.83 -9.25 11.01
N ILE A 146 -4.57 -8.11 11.67
CA ILE A 146 -4.88 -7.90 13.09
C ILE A 146 -6.14 -7.05 13.21
N SER A 147 -7.19 -7.61 13.79
CA SER A 147 -8.51 -6.97 13.87
C SER A 147 -8.52 -5.60 14.55
N SER A 148 -7.64 -5.36 15.52
CA SER A 148 -7.51 -4.06 16.19
C SER A 148 -6.77 -3.00 15.37
N LYS A 149 -6.09 -3.41 14.29
CA LYS A 149 -5.30 -2.54 13.40
C LYS A 149 -5.97 -2.34 12.05
N MET A 150 -6.70 -3.34 11.56
CA MET A 150 -7.42 -3.32 10.29
C MET A 150 -8.42 -2.17 10.20
N TYR A 151 -8.51 -1.58 9.01
CA TYR A 151 -9.61 -0.69 8.65
C TYR A 151 -10.59 -1.40 7.73
N GLU A 152 -10.11 -2.29 6.88
CA GLU A 152 -10.88 -2.93 5.83
C GLU A 152 -11.86 -3.98 6.38
N THR A 153 -13.00 -4.15 5.71
CA THR A 153 -14.10 -5.01 6.17
C THR A 153 -13.94 -6.47 5.81
N TYR A 154 -13.17 -6.77 4.76
CA TYR A 154 -12.92 -8.15 4.41
C TYR A 154 -12.08 -8.83 5.50
N ASN A 155 -12.71 -9.80 6.14
CA ASN A 155 -12.17 -10.42 7.33
C ASN A 155 -11.23 -11.58 6.97
N ILE A 156 -9.96 -11.27 6.72
CA ILE A 156 -8.93 -12.31 6.51
C ILE A 156 -8.56 -13.07 7.79
N TYR A 157 -9.23 -12.76 8.91
CA TYR A 157 -8.86 -13.26 10.22
C TYR A 157 -8.91 -14.80 10.33
N GLN A 158 -9.78 -15.45 9.55
CA GLN A 158 -9.95 -16.91 9.57
C GLN A 158 -9.26 -17.62 8.39
N ASP A 159 -8.59 -16.85 7.54
CA ASP A 159 -7.94 -17.39 6.36
C ASP A 159 -6.68 -18.15 6.74
N TYR A 160 -6.44 -19.21 5.98
CA TYR A 160 -5.40 -20.18 6.26
C TYR A 160 -4.70 -20.51 4.95
N LEU A 161 -3.38 -20.48 5.00
CA LEU A 161 -2.51 -20.81 3.88
C LEU A 161 -1.71 -22.07 4.19
N GLU A 162 -1.53 -22.89 3.17
CA GLU A 162 -0.45 -23.87 3.11
C GLU A 162 0.71 -23.25 2.36
N ILE A 163 1.91 -23.26 2.94
CA ILE A 163 3.08 -22.57 2.40
C ILE A 163 4.24 -23.54 2.31
N ASN A 164 4.88 -23.62 1.14
CA ASN A 164 6.15 -24.31 0.97
C ASN A 164 7.31 -23.40 1.38
N LEU A 165 7.97 -23.75 2.48
CA LEU A 165 9.05 -22.99 3.10
C LEU A 165 10.29 -22.83 2.20
N LYS A 166 10.49 -23.70 1.19
CA LYS A 166 11.62 -23.62 0.27
C LYS A 166 11.36 -22.75 -0.95
N THR A 167 10.13 -22.78 -1.47
CA THR A 167 9.78 -22.12 -2.73
C THR A 167 8.95 -20.85 -2.56
N GLY A 168 8.29 -20.67 -1.42
CA GLY A 168 7.30 -19.62 -1.22
C GLY A 168 5.99 -19.86 -1.98
N GLU A 169 5.85 -21.01 -2.63
CA GLU A 169 4.56 -21.44 -3.20
C GLU A 169 3.54 -21.60 -2.09
N TRP A 170 2.30 -21.20 -2.37
CA TRP A 170 1.24 -21.25 -1.39
C TRP A 170 -0.08 -21.69 -2.02
N SER A 171 -0.98 -22.17 -1.18
CA SER A 171 -2.36 -22.44 -1.54
C SER A 171 -3.29 -22.10 -0.38
N ASP A 172 -4.49 -21.62 -0.67
CA ASP A 172 -5.54 -21.52 0.34
C ASP A 172 -6.13 -22.91 0.65
N LYS A 173 -7.11 -22.97 1.57
CA LYS A 173 -7.81 -24.23 1.91
C LYS A 173 -8.52 -24.91 0.74
N LYS A 174 -8.75 -24.23 -0.40
CA LYS A 174 -9.50 -24.78 -1.54
C LYS A 174 -8.60 -25.47 -2.55
N GLY A 175 -7.34 -25.06 -2.68
CA GLY A 175 -6.38 -25.68 -3.60
C GLY A 175 -5.54 -26.80 -2.99
N GLY A 176 -5.01 -26.57 -1.78
CA GLY A 176 -4.10 -27.48 -1.07
C GLY A 176 -2.74 -27.68 -1.77
N LEU A 177 -1.67 -27.79 -0.98
CA LEU A 177 -0.35 -28.18 -1.49
C LEU A 177 -0.08 -29.67 -1.26
N ALA A 178 0.78 -30.25 -2.11
CA ALA A 178 1.29 -31.60 -1.89
C ALA A 178 2.03 -31.65 -0.55
N LYS A 179 1.63 -32.57 0.34
CA LYS A 179 2.19 -32.66 1.69
C LYS A 179 3.66 -33.07 1.66
N SER A 180 4.50 -32.29 2.32
CA SER A 180 5.91 -32.57 2.57
C SER A 180 6.34 -31.96 3.90
N ASN A 181 7.55 -32.27 4.36
CA ASN A 181 8.12 -31.64 5.56
C ASN A 181 8.41 -30.14 5.37
N ASP A 182 8.43 -29.65 4.13
CA ASP A 182 8.65 -28.24 3.82
C ASP A 182 7.33 -27.47 3.71
N VAL A 183 6.16 -28.12 3.81
CA VAL A 183 4.85 -27.48 3.70
C VAL A 183 4.22 -27.31 5.07
N VAL A 184 3.90 -26.07 5.42
CA VAL A 184 3.33 -25.70 6.72
C VAL A 184 2.00 -24.99 6.59
N GLY A 185 1.18 -25.14 7.61
CA GLY A 185 -0.08 -24.43 7.73
C GLY A 185 0.07 -23.15 8.53
N MET A 186 -0.40 -22.03 8.00
CA MET A 186 -0.35 -20.74 8.70
C MET A 186 -1.70 -20.05 8.63
N THR A 187 -2.20 -19.65 9.80
CA THR A 187 -3.40 -18.81 9.88
C THR A 187 -2.98 -17.35 9.73
N LEU A 188 -3.69 -16.61 8.88
CA LEU A 188 -3.40 -15.20 8.60
C LEU A 188 -3.92 -14.30 9.72
N GLY A 189 -5.05 -14.59 10.34
CA GLY A 189 -5.57 -13.77 11.43
C GLY A 189 -5.22 -14.20 12.85
N GLY A 190 -5.32 -13.23 13.74
CA GLY A 190 -5.25 -13.39 15.19
C GLY A 190 -5.68 -12.10 15.90
N ASP A 191 -5.90 -12.18 17.22
CA ASP A 191 -6.27 -11.03 18.07
C ASP A 191 -5.15 -9.97 18.20
N GLY A 192 -4.08 -10.12 17.43
CA GLY A 192 -2.89 -9.27 17.45
C GLY A 192 -2.01 -9.46 18.68
N SER A 193 -2.33 -10.40 19.57
CA SER A 193 -1.48 -10.75 20.71
C SER A 193 -0.21 -11.45 20.26
N GLY A 194 -0.23 -12.05 19.06
CA GLY A 194 0.87 -12.86 18.55
C GLY A 194 1.19 -14.03 19.47
N THR A 195 0.23 -14.55 20.26
CA THR A 195 0.45 -15.64 21.22
C THR A 195 -0.06 -17.01 20.75
N GLN A 196 -0.68 -17.09 19.57
CA GLN A 196 -1.25 -18.33 19.07
C GLN A 196 -0.27 -19.05 18.13
N GLU A 197 0.20 -20.23 18.54
CA GLU A 197 1.00 -21.12 17.70
C GLU A 197 0.30 -21.42 16.37
N GLY A 198 1.04 -21.41 15.26
CA GLY A 198 0.51 -21.57 13.91
C GLY A 198 -0.09 -20.30 13.27
N ASN A 199 -0.14 -19.17 13.99
CA ASN A 199 -0.42 -17.86 13.39
C ASN A 199 0.87 -17.24 12.83
N TRP A 200 0.79 -16.56 11.66
CA TRP A 200 1.99 -16.00 11.02
C TRP A 200 2.77 -15.02 11.89
N THR A 201 2.09 -14.17 12.67
CA THR A 201 2.73 -13.20 13.55
C THR A 201 3.46 -13.92 14.68
N TYR A 202 2.85 -14.93 15.31
CA TYR A 202 3.54 -15.74 16.32
C TYR A 202 4.77 -16.41 15.72
N GLU A 203 4.61 -17.11 14.59
CA GLU A 203 5.69 -17.90 14.00
C GLU A 203 6.88 -17.05 13.56
N LEU A 204 6.64 -15.86 12.99
CA LEU A 204 7.71 -14.96 12.52
C LEU A 204 8.34 -14.10 13.63
N THR A 205 7.71 -14.00 14.81
CA THR A 205 8.23 -13.19 15.93
C THR A 205 8.84 -14.03 17.05
N THR A 206 8.16 -15.10 17.46
CA THR A 206 8.49 -15.90 18.66
C THR A 206 8.63 -17.39 18.35
N GLY A 207 7.90 -17.89 17.36
CA GLY A 207 7.88 -19.29 16.98
C GLY A 207 9.10 -19.73 16.16
N GLU A 208 8.94 -20.85 15.47
CA GLU A 208 10.04 -21.55 14.79
C GLU A 208 10.67 -20.72 13.68
N TYR A 209 9.88 -19.84 13.05
CA TYR A 209 10.30 -18.99 11.93
C TYR A 209 10.73 -17.58 12.36
N SER A 210 11.01 -17.38 13.66
CA SER A 210 11.51 -16.11 14.15
C SER A 210 12.90 -15.77 13.60
N SER A 211 13.22 -14.48 13.57
CA SER A 211 14.55 -14.01 13.15
C SER A 211 15.73 -14.60 13.91
N ALA A 212 15.49 -15.10 15.13
CA ALA A 212 16.50 -15.72 15.97
C ALA A 212 16.75 -17.20 15.65
N LEU A 213 15.78 -17.88 15.02
CA LEU A 213 15.78 -19.33 14.84
C LEU A 213 15.80 -19.76 13.37
N CYS A 214 15.43 -18.87 12.45
CA CYS A 214 15.21 -19.19 11.05
C CYS A 214 15.92 -18.22 10.10
N ASP A 215 16.36 -18.74 8.97
CA ASP A 215 17.06 -17.95 7.94
C ASP A 215 16.12 -16.96 7.23
N ALA A 216 16.71 -15.90 6.68
CA ALA A 216 15.95 -14.84 6.00
C ALA A 216 15.15 -15.37 4.79
N THR A 217 15.67 -16.31 4.02
CA THR A 217 14.99 -16.83 2.82
C THR A 217 13.69 -17.52 3.18
N THR A 218 13.72 -18.42 4.18
CA THR A 218 12.51 -19.11 4.66
C THR A 218 11.47 -18.11 5.17
N ARG A 219 11.91 -17.11 5.94
CA ARG A 219 11.02 -16.05 6.47
C ARG A 219 10.41 -15.19 5.35
N LEU A 220 11.18 -14.88 4.32
CA LEU A 220 10.71 -14.12 3.16
C LEU A 220 9.74 -14.93 2.29
N ASN A 221 9.91 -16.25 2.19
CA ASN A 221 8.97 -17.13 1.51
C ASN A 221 7.59 -17.11 2.20
N ILE A 222 7.57 -17.14 3.54
CA ILE A 222 6.35 -16.97 4.34
C ILE A 222 5.72 -15.59 4.08
N LEU A 223 6.52 -14.52 4.16
CA LEU A 223 6.05 -13.16 3.95
C LEU A 223 5.43 -12.97 2.56
N SER A 224 6.09 -13.43 1.49
CA SER A 224 5.55 -13.32 0.13
C SER A 224 4.27 -14.13 -0.08
N ALA A 225 4.14 -15.29 0.55
CA ALA A 225 2.92 -16.07 0.45
C ALA A 225 1.74 -15.35 1.10
N CYS A 226 1.95 -14.82 2.31
CA CYS A 226 0.93 -14.03 3.02
C CYS A 226 0.58 -12.76 2.25
N GLU A 227 1.57 -12.02 1.75
CA GLU A 227 1.37 -10.80 0.99
C GLU A 227 0.63 -11.07 -0.34
N SER A 228 1.05 -12.08 -1.08
CA SER A 228 0.44 -12.44 -2.37
C SER A 228 -1.05 -12.80 -2.20
N TYR A 229 -1.40 -13.54 -1.15
CA TYR A 229 -2.81 -13.78 -0.83
C TYR A 229 -3.58 -12.49 -0.55
N ILE A 230 -3.05 -11.65 0.34
CA ILE A 230 -3.70 -10.40 0.77
C ILE A 230 -3.92 -9.46 -0.42
N VAL A 231 -2.89 -9.24 -1.25
CA VAL A 231 -2.99 -8.41 -2.47
C VAL A 231 -4.00 -9.00 -3.44
N GLY A 232 -4.00 -10.33 -3.62
CA GLY A 232 -4.93 -11.04 -4.48
C GLY A 232 -6.40 -11.03 -4.02
N THR A 233 -6.69 -10.61 -2.79
CA THR A 233 -8.09 -10.41 -2.34
C THR A 233 -8.74 -9.18 -2.95
N TYR A 234 -7.96 -8.22 -3.47
CA TYR A 234 -8.43 -6.92 -3.97
C TYR A 234 -9.28 -6.12 -2.97
N ASN A 235 -9.13 -6.39 -1.67
CA ASN A 235 -9.81 -5.66 -0.60
C ASN A 235 -9.28 -4.23 -0.40
N PHE A 236 -8.10 -3.93 -0.94
CA PHE A 236 -7.56 -2.58 -1.03
C PHE A 236 -6.79 -2.43 -2.34
N ILE A 237 -6.59 -1.18 -2.77
CA ILE A 237 -5.74 -0.84 -3.91
C ILE A 237 -4.70 0.17 -3.42
N SER A 238 -3.42 -0.20 -3.53
CA SER A 238 -2.32 0.73 -3.28
C SER A 238 -2.00 1.51 -4.55
N TRP A 239 -2.08 2.84 -4.49
CA TRP A 239 -1.83 3.69 -5.66
C TRP A 239 -0.57 4.56 -5.56
N GLY A 240 0.13 4.53 -4.41
CA GLY A 240 1.20 5.48 -4.17
C GLY A 240 1.66 5.57 -2.73
N ALA A 241 2.87 6.09 -2.56
CA ALA A 241 3.48 6.34 -1.27
C ALA A 241 3.41 7.83 -0.92
N ARG A 242 3.13 8.14 0.36
CA ARG A 242 3.20 9.52 0.85
C ARG A 242 4.66 9.96 0.87
N GLN A 243 4.95 11.07 0.20
CA GLN A 243 6.27 11.71 0.26
C GLN A 243 6.24 12.85 1.29
N SER A 244 7.34 13.01 2.01
CA SER A 244 7.59 14.19 2.84
C SER A 244 8.62 15.04 2.11
N VAL A 245 8.27 16.28 1.81
CA VAL A 245 9.17 17.26 1.21
C VAL A 245 9.47 18.31 2.27
N SER A 246 10.76 18.59 2.48
CA SER A 246 11.22 19.69 3.32
C SER A 246 11.89 20.75 2.46
N LEU A 247 11.77 22.00 2.88
CA LEU A 247 12.53 23.12 2.33
C LEU A 247 13.41 23.68 3.43
N ASP A 248 14.72 23.61 3.23
CA ASP A 248 15.68 24.14 4.18
C ASP A 248 16.04 25.59 3.87
N SER A 249 16.37 26.34 4.92
CA SER A 249 16.88 27.69 4.76
C SER A 249 18.24 27.66 4.06
N TYR A 250 18.54 28.61 3.17
CA TYR A 250 19.90 28.82 2.61
C TYR A 250 20.97 29.11 3.66
N ARG A 251 20.56 29.44 4.89
CA ARG A 251 21.48 29.58 6.02
C ARG A 251 21.92 28.22 6.57
N VAL A 252 21.26 27.15 6.18
CA VAL A 252 21.48 25.80 6.65
C VAL A 252 22.11 24.98 5.51
N SER A 253 23.09 24.17 5.86
CA SER A 253 23.54 23.07 5.01
C SER A 253 23.36 21.77 5.76
N GLU A 254 22.77 20.79 5.10
CA GLU A 254 22.66 19.43 5.61
C GLU A 254 24.02 18.73 5.63
N GLY A 255 24.07 17.55 6.24
CA GLY A 255 25.30 16.74 6.31
C GLY A 255 25.73 16.15 4.96
N THR A 256 24.79 15.98 4.05
CA THR A 256 24.95 15.47 2.69
C THR A 256 23.76 15.88 1.83
N ASP A 257 23.94 16.06 0.52
CA ASP A 257 22.85 16.30 -0.44
C ASP A 257 22.22 14.99 -0.94
N GLU A 258 22.85 13.85 -0.63
CA GLU A 258 22.33 12.52 -0.93
C GLU A 258 21.50 11.99 0.23
N TYR A 259 20.29 11.53 -0.06
CA TYR A 259 19.44 10.90 0.95
C TYR A 259 20.06 9.59 1.41
N VAL A 260 20.40 9.51 2.71
CA VAL A 260 20.89 8.30 3.35
C VAL A 260 19.77 7.70 4.18
N GLN A 261 19.43 6.45 3.88
CA GLN A 261 18.41 5.72 4.62
C GLN A 261 18.71 5.72 6.14
N ILE A 262 17.68 5.88 6.99
CA ILE A 262 17.74 6.06 8.46
C ILE A 262 18.13 7.47 8.93
N VAL A 263 19.12 8.13 8.31
CA VAL A 263 19.63 9.44 8.79
C VAL A 263 19.26 10.63 7.91
N GLY A 264 18.49 10.41 6.84
CA GLY A 264 18.09 11.44 5.88
C GLY A 264 19.30 12.09 5.22
N PHE A 265 19.32 13.41 5.15
CA PHE A 265 20.43 14.19 4.56
C PHE A 265 21.62 14.37 5.54
N GLY A 266 21.89 13.36 6.37
CA GLY A 266 22.99 13.36 7.36
C GLY A 266 22.58 13.74 8.78
N GLY A 267 21.33 14.15 8.97
CA GLY A 267 20.65 14.34 10.25
C GLY A 267 21.05 15.61 11.00
N ILE A 268 20.23 15.98 12.00
CA ILE A 268 20.36 17.25 12.74
C ILE A 268 21.74 17.47 13.37
N ARG A 269 22.48 16.41 13.68
CA ARG A 269 23.84 16.49 14.25
C ARG A 269 24.89 16.96 13.24
N LYS A 270 24.61 16.87 11.94
CA LYS A 270 25.50 17.29 10.86
C LYS A 270 25.05 18.57 10.17
N LEU A 271 23.86 19.05 10.52
CA LEU A 271 23.32 20.33 10.09
C LEU A 271 24.21 21.48 10.56
N LYS A 272 24.58 22.38 9.65
CA LYS A 272 25.46 23.53 9.93
C LYS A 272 24.80 24.83 9.52
N LEU A 273 25.07 25.89 10.30
CA LEU A 273 24.80 27.25 9.87
C LEU A 273 25.95 27.73 8.98
N THR A 274 25.61 28.13 7.76
CA THR A 274 26.58 28.57 6.74
C THR A 274 26.92 30.05 6.83
N LYS A 275 26.12 30.83 7.58
CA LYS A 275 26.24 32.30 7.69
C LYS A 275 25.99 32.79 9.11
N THR A 276 26.70 33.85 9.51
CA THR A 276 26.36 34.64 10.70
C THR A 276 25.04 35.40 10.49
N ASP A 277 24.46 35.96 11.54
CA ASP A 277 23.24 36.78 11.42
C ASP A 277 23.47 38.00 10.51
N ALA A 278 24.66 38.61 10.62
CA ALA A 278 25.03 39.78 9.82
C ALA A 278 25.18 39.41 8.33
N ASP A 279 25.88 38.31 8.02
CA ASP A 279 26.08 37.86 6.64
C ASP A 279 24.75 37.44 6.00
N TRP A 280 23.89 36.77 6.77
CA TRP A 280 22.56 36.40 6.32
C TRP A 280 21.70 37.63 6.01
N SER A 281 21.68 38.64 6.89
CA SER A 281 20.94 39.89 6.66
C SER A 281 21.40 40.60 5.39
N ASN A 282 22.70 40.63 5.15
CA ASN A 282 23.26 41.24 3.93
C ASN A 282 22.92 40.43 2.68
N TRP A 283 23.02 39.09 2.75
CA TRP A 283 22.65 38.21 1.63
C TRP A 283 21.16 38.35 1.26
N VAL A 284 20.26 38.38 2.24
CA VAL A 284 18.82 38.59 1.99
C VAL A 284 18.60 39.93 1.28
N LYS A 285 19.16 41.04 1.79
CA LYS A 285 19.02 42.35 1.14
C LYS A 285 19.50 42.37 -0.31
N ALA A 286 20.60 41.67 -0.60
CA ALA A 286 21.15 41.60 -1.95
C ALA A 286 20.28 40.77 -2.91
N ASN A 287 19.51 39.81 -2.39
CA ASN A 287 18.71 38.87 -3.18
C ASN A 287 17.20 39.09 -3.06
N LEU A 288 16.74 40.20 -2.47
CA LEU A 288 15.31 40.54 -2.46
C LEU A 288 14.83 40.91 -3.87
N GLY A 289 13.76 40.24 -4.29
CA GLY A 289 12.92 40.56 -5.43
C GLY A 289 12.09 41.83 -5.17
N LYS A 290 11.48 42.36 -6.24
CA LYS A 290 10.67 43.60 -6.19
C LYS A 290 9.37 43.43 -5.40
N ASP A 291 8.96 42.20 -5.19
CA ASP A 291 7.79 41.75 -4.45
C ASP A 291 8.06 41.51 -2.96
N GLY A 292 9.32 41.69 -2.51
CA GLY A 292 9.72 41.48 -1.12
C GLY A 292 10.01 40.02 -0.77
N PHE A 293 10.00 39.11 -1.74
CA PHE A 293 10.46 37.73 -1.60
C PHE A 293 11.91 37.59 -2.06
N ILE A 294 12.62 36.54 -1.66
CA ILE A 294 13.96 36.26 -2.18
C ILE A 294 13.82 35.81 -3.63
N ASP A 295 14.56 36.44 -4.56
CA ASP A 295 14.66 36.04 -5.95
C ASP A 295 15.74 34.96 -6.08
N TYR A 296 15.31 33.71 -6.11
CA TYR A 296 16.18 32.53 -6.08
C TYR A 296 16.94 32.25 -7.40
N ASN A 297 16.70 33.05 -8.45
CA ASN A 297 17.34 32.90 -9.78
C ASN A 297 18.46 33.92 -10.05
N LYS A 298 18.80 34.76 -9.07
CA LYS A 298 19.95 35.69 -9.13
C LYS A 298 21.17 35.12 -8.44
#